data_AF-A0A2Z6N7K3-F1
#
_entry.id   AF-A0A2Z6N7K3-F1
#
_cell.length_a   1.000
_cell.length_b   1.000
_cell.length_c   1.000
_cell.angle_alpha   90.00
_cell.angle_beta   90.00
_cell.angle_gamma   90.00
#
_symmetry.space_group_name_H-M   'P 1'
#
loop_
_entity.id
_entity.type
_entity.pdbx_description
1 polymer ?
#
loop_
_entity_poly.entity_id
_entity_poly.type
_entity_poly.pdbx_seq_one_letter_code
_entity_poly.pdbx_strand_id
1 'polypeptide(L)'
;MKQPITQPLIPQPPNLPANKFTIGNLATISFYHMFILIVLFLAVRQPEFFEYGKALFSMIAVFEVIFGLAFLNSIPDSNKYSAVQFSGLFISNGVVANNIIYMINHHLFWGTAIWWLFCFLIAVAIIGKDLTSKVCCCCLSELNKPTPTGKVPPLQNTIPAPTVIVTVSPRKLP
;
A
#
# COMPACT_ATOMS: atom_id res chain seq x y z
N MET A 1 40.13 -44.99 -27.52
CA MET A 1 38.90 -44.16 -27.56
C MET A 1 38.73 -43.49 -26.21
N LYS A 2 38.80 -42.16 -26.14
CA LYS A 2 38.64 -41.42 -24.86
C LYS A 2 37.15 -41.14 -24.67
N GLN A 3 36.56 -41.63 -23.58
CA GLN A 3 35.20 -41.23 -23.18
C GLN A 3 35.20 -39.73 -22.82
N PRO A 4 34.19 -38.95 -23.23
CA PRO A 4 34.02 -37.61 -22.71
C PRO A 4 33.50 -37.70 -21.27
N ILE A 5 34.22 -37.08 -20.34
CA ILE A 5 33.74 -36.85 -18.97
C ILE A 5 32.65 -35.77 -19.06
N THR A 6 31.39 -36.19 -19.07
CA THR A 6 30.26 -35.28 -18.85
C THR A 6 30.32 -34.85 -17.39
N GLN A 7 30.76 -33.62 -17.12
CA GLN A 7 30.65 -33.04 -15.79
C GLN A 7 29.17 -33.14 -15.33
N PRO A 8 28.90 -33.55 -14.07
CA PRO A 8 27.56 -33.43 -13.52
C PRO A 8 27.19 -31.95 -13.54
N LEU A 9 26.07 -31.63 -14.20
CA LEU A 9 25.49 -30.31 -14.17
C LEU A 9 25.11 -30.02 -12.70
N ILE A 10 25.98 -29.35 -11.97
CA ILE A 10 25.66 -28.87 -10.62
C ILE A 10 24.43 -27.97 -10.80
N PRO A 11 23.30 -28.24 -10.11
CA PRO A 11 22.17 -27.34 -10.14
C PRO A 11 22.66 -25.97 -9.68
N GLN A 12 22.64 -24.97 -10.57
CA GLN A 12 22.82 -23.60 -10.13
C GLN A 12 21.78 -23.35 -9.03
N PRO A 13 22.18 -22.81 -7.87
CA PRO A 13 21.20 -22.36 -6.89
C PRO A 13 20.24 -21.41 -7.63
N PRO A 14 18.92 -21.50 -7.38
CA PRO A 14 17.96 -20.64 -8.04
C PRO A 14 18.44 -19.20 -7.87
N ASN A 15 18.59 -18.48 -9.00
CA ASN A 15 18.89 -17.05 -8.98
C ASN A 15 17.98 -16.42 -7.94
N LEU A 16 18.56 -15.91 -6.85
CA LEU A 16 17.79 -15.24 -5.80
C LEU A 16 16.94 -14.19 -6.52
N PRO A 17 15.61 -14.18 -6.36
CA PRO A 17 14.81 -13.15 -6.98
C PRO A 17 15.37 -11.81 -6.52
N ALA A 18 15.72 -10.94 -7.48
CA ALA A 18 16.22 -9.60 -7.22
C ALA A 18 15.40 -8.97 -6.10
N ASN A 19 16.10 -8.51 -5.06
CA ASN A 19 15.56 -8.09 -3.77
C ASN A 19 14.21 -7.35 -3.93
N LYS A 20 13.10 -8.06 -3.73
CA LYS A 20 11.77 -7.51 -4.02
C LYS A 20 11.45 -6.43 -3.01
N PHE A 21 11.19 -5.22 -3.49
CA PHE A 21 10.72 -4.12 -2.65
C PHE A 21 9.40 -4.53 -1.99
N THR A 22 9.38 -4.56 -0.65
CA THR A 22 8.18 -4.91 0.11
C THR A 22 7.29 -3.67 0.29
N ILE A 23 5.98 -3.87 0.46
CA ILE A 23 5.05 -2.78 0.82
C ILE A 23 5.48 -2.10 2.13
N GLY A 24 6.06 -2.85 3.07
CA GLY A 24 6.61 -2.30 4.31
C GLY A 24 7.73 -1.28 4.04
N ASN A 25 8.67 -1.61 3.16
CA ASN A 25 9.74 -0.69 2.78
C ASN A 25 9.17 0.56 2.08
N LEU A 26 8.16 0.39 1.23
CA LEU A 26 7.51 1.51 0.55
C LEU A 26 6.78 2.44 1.54
N ALA A 27 6.11 1.87 2.54
CA ALA A 27 5.48 2.64 3.61
C ALA A 27 6.49 3.42 4.45
N THR A 28 7.65 2.82 4.77
CA THR A 28 8.75 3.51 5.45
C THR A 28 9.28 4.67 4.60
N ILE A 29 9.47 4.46 3.30
CA ILE A 29 9.90 5.51 2.37
C ILE A 29 8.86 6.63 2.28
N SER A 30 7.56 6.31 2.22
CA SER A 30 6.45 7.28 2.31
C SER A 30 6.47 8.07 3.62
N PHE A 31 6.83 7.45 4.74
CA PHE A 31 6.95 8.16 6.01
C PHE A 31 8.09 9.21 5.95
N TYR A 32 9.27 8.81 5.47
CA TYR A 32 10.39 9.74 5.31
C TYR A 32 10.08 10.86 4.31
N HIS A 33 9.32 10.56 3.27
CA HIS A 33 8.82 11.56 2.32
C HIS A 33 8.03 12.65 3.01
N MET A 34 7.00 12.26 3.77
CA MET A 34 6.18 13.21 4.53
C MET A 34 7.02 13.98 5.54
N PHE A 35 7.95 13.31 6.24
CA PHE A 35 8.81 13.94 7.21
C PHE A 35 9.69 15.04 6.59
N ILE A 36 10.33 14.75 5.45
CA ILE A 36 11.16 15.71 4.72
C ILE A 36 10.32 16.90 4.24
N LEU A 37 9.14 16.67 3.68
CA LEU A 37 8.25 17.75 3.26
C LEU A 37 7.81 18.64 4.42
N ILE A 38 7.52 18.06 5.59
CA ILE A 38 7.19 18.83 6.79
C ILE A 38 8.39 19.69 7.24
N VAL A 39 9.59 19.12 7.25
CA VAL A 39 10.81 19.89 7.58
C VAL A 39 11.01 21.06 6.62
N LEU A 40 10.86 20.82 5.31
CA LEU A 40 10.95 21.87 4.29
C LEU A 40 9.86 22.92 4.46
N PHE A 41 8.62 22.52 4.75
CA PHE A 41 7.52 23.43 5.06
C PHE A 41 7.82 24.33 6.26
N LEU A 42 8.38 23.76 7.33
CA LEU A 42 8.78 24.55 8.51
C LEU A 42 9.94 25.50 8.17
N ALA A 43 10.90 25.07 7.35
CA ALA A 43 12.03 25.89 6.92
C ALA A 43 11.58 27.13 6.11
N VAL A 44 10.61 26.99 5.19
CA VAL A 44 10.07 28.12 4.41
C VAL A 44 9.48 29.23 5.30
N ARG A 45 9.00 28.87 6.49
CA ARG A 45 8.38 29.82 7.42
C ARG A 45 9.38 30.53 8.33
N GLN A 46 10.64 30.12 8.33
CA GLN A 46 11.68 30.78 9.11
C GLN A 46 12.20 32.00 8.34
N PRO A 47 12.31 33.17 8.98
CA PRO A 47 12.68 34.42 8.30
C PRO A 47 14.08 34.36 7.65
N GLU A 48 14.97 33.57 8.24
CA GLU A 48 16.35 33.35 7.79
C GLU A 48 16.45 32.67 6.42
N PHE A 49 15.39 31.97 5.99
CA PHE A 49 15.39 31.20 4.74
C PHE A 49 14.68 31.91 3.58
N PHE A 50 14.15 33.12 3.78
CA PHE A 50 13.48 33.88 2.69
C PHE A 50 14.41 34.16 1.51
N GLU A 51 15.68 34.49 1.77
CA GLU A 51 16.68 34.75 0.72
C GLU A 51 16.96 33.50 -0.13
N TYR A 52 16.71 32.31 0.41
CA TYR A 52 16.91 31.02 -0.25
C TYR A 52 15.64 30.40 -0.81
N GLY A 53 14.49 31.09 -0.77
CA GLY A 53 13.19 30.53 -1.13
C GLY A 53 13.14 29.87 -2.51
N LYS A 54 13.79 30.47 -3.52
CA LYS A 54 13.88 29.87 -4.87
C LYS A 54 14.66 28.55 -4.89
N ALA A 55 15.78 28.49 -4.18
CA ALA A 55 16.58 27.28 -4.06
C ALA A 55 15.80 26.19 -3.33
N LEU A 56 15.08 26.56 -2.26
CA LEU A 56 14.26 25.62 -1.50
C LEU A 56 13.10 25.06 -2.33
N PHE A 57 12.41 25.90 -3.12
CA PHE A 57 11.37 25.43 -4.04
C PHE A 57 11.92 24.51 -5.13
N SER A 58 13.12 24.81 -5.66
CA SER A 58 13.79 23.93 -6.61
C SER A 58 14.16 22.59 -5.98
N MET A 59 14.64 22.58 -4.73
CA MET A 59 14.92 21.35 -3.99
C MET A 59 13.65 20.51 -3.77
N ILE A 60 12.53 21.13 -3.40
CA ILE A 60 11.24 20.43 -3.26
C ILE A 60 10.82 19.82 -4.60
N ALA A 61 10.91 20.57 -5.70
CA ALA A 61 10.56 20.06 -7.04
C ALA A 61 11.40 18.83 -7.42
N VAL A 62 12.73 18.90 -7.25
CA VAL A 62 13.65 17.80 -7.55
C VAL A 62 13.37 16.61 -6.65
N PHE A 63 13.10 16.85 -5.37
CA PHE A 63 12.76 15.81 -4.40
C PHE A 63 11.50 15.05 -4.82
N GLU A 64 10.42 15.75 -5.19
CA GLU A 64 9.17 15.13 -5.67
C GLU A 64 9.37 14.31 -6.95
N VAL A 65 10.22 14.79 -7.87
CA VAL A 65 10.57 14.05 -9.08
C VAL A 65 11.26 12.75 -8.74
N ILE A 66 12.33 12.81 -7.94
CA ILE A 66 13.08 11.61 -7.51
C ILE A 66 12.15 10.66 -6.77
N PHE A 67 11.29 11.18 -5.90
CA PHE A 67 10.40 10.37 -5.09
C PHE A 67 9.34 9.66 -5.94
N GLY A 68 8.70 10.37 -6.89
CA GLY A 68 7.76 9.77 -7.84
C GLY A 68 8.40 8.63 -8.64
N LEU A 69 9.63 8.83 -9.12
CA LEU A 69 10.40 7.78 -9.83
C LEU A 69 10.71 6.59 -8.91
N ALA A 70 11.12 6.82 -7.67
CA ALA A 70 11.38 5.75 -6.70
C ALA A 70 10.12 4.91 -6.43
N PHE A 71 8.95 5.56 -6.37
CA PHE A 71 7.67 4.87 -6.23
C PHE A 71 7.33 4.02 -7.46
N LEU A 72 7.53 4.54 -8.67
CA LEU A 72 7.33 3.79 -9.91
C LEU A 72 8.25 2.59 -10.02
N ASN A 73 9.51 2.72 -9.62
CA ASN A 73 10.46 1.61 -9.60
C ASN A 73 10.13 0.56 -8.54
N SER A 74 9.25 0.88 -7.59
CA SER A 74 8.79 -0.03 -6.53
C SER A 74 7.45 -0.70 -6.86
N ILE A 75 6.96 -0.58 -8.10
CA ILE A 75 5.75 -1.27 -8.54
C ILE A 75 5.93 -2.79 -8.35
N PRO A 76 5.02 -3.48 -7.66
CA PRO A 76 5.15 -4.91 -7.39
C PRO A 76 4.92 -5.75 -8.65
N ASP A 77 5.69 -6.83 -8.80
CA ASP A 77 5.45 -7.86 -9.82
C ASP A 77 4.09 -8.55 -9.58
N SER A 78 3.10 -8.20 -10.40
CA SER A 78 1.84 -8.93 -10.73
C SER A 78 1.15 -9.78 -9.64
N ASN A 79 1.12 -9.34 -8.39
CA ASN A 79 0.22 -9.88 -7.37
C ASN A 79 -0.95 -8.91 -7.13
N LYS A 80 -2.17 -9.38 -7.44
CA LYS A 80 -3.44 -8.63 -7.30
C LYS A 80 -3.68 -8.02 -5.90
N TYR A 81 -3.14 -8.57 -4.82
CA TYR A 81 -3.25 -7.98 -3.48
C TYR A 81 -2.23 -6.85 -3.26
N SER A 82 -1.02 -7.01 -3.81
CA SER A 82 0.03 -6.00 -3.73
C SER A 82 -0.29 -4.77 -4.58
N ALA A 83 -0.96 -4.94 -5.71
CA ALA A 83 -1.36 -3.84 -6.60
C ALA A 83 -2.31 -2.83 -5.90
N VAL A 84 -3.33 -3.32 -5.19
CA VAL A 84 -4.28 -2.45 -4.46
C VAL A 84 -3.60 -1.70 -3.32
N GLN A 85 -2.74 -2.38 -2.55
CA GLN A 85 -1.99 -1.74 -1.46
C GLN A 85 -1.03 -0.68 -1.98
N PHE A 86 -0.33 -0.98 -3.08
CA PHE A 86 0.53 -0.04 -3.77
C PHE A 86 -0.25 1.19 -4.25
N SER A 87 -1.37 1.00 -4.96
CA SER A 87 -2.19 2.11 -5.45
C SER A 87 -2.75 2.97 -4.32
N GLY A 88 -3.22 2.35 -3.23
CA GLY A 88 -3.70 3.06 -2.06
C GLY A 88 -2.61 3.94 -1.44
N LEU A 89 -1.43 3.36 -1.21
CA LEU A 89 -0.29 4.09 -0.66
C LEU A 89 0.19 5.20 -1.61
N PHE A 90 0.22 4.94 -2.91
CA PHE A 90 0.59 5.92 -3.94
C PHE A 90 -0.34 7.14 -3.90
N ILE A 91 -1.66 6.90 -3.93
CA ILE A 91 -2.66 7.97 -3.93
C ILE A 91 -2.60 8.75 -2.62
N SER A 92 -2.60 8.07 -1.47
CA SER A 92 -2.53 8.74 -0.16
C SER A 92 -1.26 9.59 -0.04
N ASN A 93 -0.12 9.06 -0.47
CA ASN A 93 1.14 9.79 -0.42
C ASN A 93 1.13 11.01 -1.34
N GLY A 94 0.67 10.87 -2.58
CA GLY A 94 0.58 11.99 -3.53
C GLY A 94 -0.40 13.07 -3.06
N VAL A 95 -1.53 12.70 -2.44
CA VAL A 95 -2.50 13.66 -1.90
C VAL A 95 -1.91 14.42 -0.71
N VAL A 96 -1.31 13.74 0.26
CA VAL A 96 -0.76 14.41 1.45
C VAL A 96 0.44 15.29 1.05
N ALA A 97 1.32 14.81 0.17
CA ALA A 97 2.44 15.59 -0.36
C ALA A 97 1.95 16.90 -1.00
N ASN A 98 0.97 16.82 -1.92
CA ASN A 98 0.44 18.00 -2.60
C ASN A 98 -0.24 18.97 -1.63
N ASN A 99 -0.90 18.50 -0.56
CA ASN A 99 -1.45 19.40 0.46
C ASN A 99 -0.36 20.17 1.20
N ILE A 100 0.73 19.51 1.59
CA ILE A 100 1.87 20.18 2.25
C ILE A 100 2.51 21.20 1.28
N ILE A 101 2.70 20.81 0.02
CA ILE A 101 3.31 21.67 -1.00
C ILE A 101 2.42 22.86 -1.34
N TYR A 102 1.09 22.70 -1.33
CA TYR A 102 0.15 23.82 -1.46
C TYR A 102 0.34 24.85 -0.36
N MET A 103 0.56 24.39 0.89
CA MET A 103 0.86 25.28 2.01
C MET A 103 2.21 25.98 1.92
N ILE A 104 3.14 25.47 1.10
CA ILE A 104 4.43 26.08 0.79
C ILE A 104 4.29 27.10 -0.34
N ASN A 105 3.78 26.66 -1.50
CA ASN A 105 3.67 27.47 -2.70
C ASN A 105 2.62 26.92 -3.68
N HIS A 106 1.68 27.78 -4.08
CA HIS A 106 0.59 27.43 -4.98
C HIS A 106 1.04 27.03 -6.39
N HIS A 107 2.07 27.67 -6.96
CA HIS A 107 2.56 27.31 -8.29
C HIS A 107 3.28 25.95 -8.28
N LEU A 108 4.06 25.70 -7.23
CA LEU A 108 4.74 24.43 -7.05
C LEU A 108 3.75 23.27 -6.93
N PHE A 109 2.63 23.50 -6.22
CA PHE A 109 1.53 22.54 -6.11
C PHE A 109 1.00 22.08 -7.48
N TRP A 110 0.79 22.97 -8.45
CA TRP A 110 0.31 22.57 -9.76
C TRP A 110 1.33 21.69 -10.50
N GLY A 111 2.62 22.03 -10.41
CA GLY A 111 3.69 21.22 -11.00
C GLY A 111 3.75 19.82 -10.40
N THR A 112 3.67 19.72 -9.07
CA THR A 112 3.74 18.44 -8.36
C THR A 112 2.47 17.62 -8.58
N ALA A 113 1.29 18.25 -8.63
CA ALA A 113 0.03 17.56 -8.93
C ALA A 113 0.05 16.93 -10.33
N ILE A 114 0.54 17.66 -11.35
CA ILE A 114 0.69 17.14 -12.71
C ILE A 114 1.69 15.96 -12.73
N TRP A 115 2.81 16.09 -12.01
CA TRP A 115 3.81 15.04 -11.91
C TRP A 115 3.28 13.75 -11.26
N TRP A 116 2.56 13.88 -10.13
CA TRP A 116 1.94 12.75 -9.45
C TRP A 116 0.86 12.09 -10.31
N LEU A 117 0.08 12.88 -11.06
CA LEU A 117 -0.89 12.36 -12.02
C LEU A 117 -0.20 11.57 -13.13
N PHE A 118 0.89 12.09 -13.68
CA PHE A 118 1.68 11.40 -14.70
C PHE A 118 2.23 10.05 -14.17
N CYS A 119 2.81 10.04 -12.99
CA CYS A 119 3.27 8.82 -12.34
C CYS A 119 2.11 7.84 -12.09
N PHE A 120 0.95 8.32 -11.64
CA PHE A 120 -0.23 7.48 -11.45
C PHE A 120 -0.66 6.79 -12.73
N LEU A 121 -0.68 7.51 -13.86
CA LEU A 121 -1.05 6.94 -15.16
C LEU A 121 -0.08 5.83 -15.58
N ILE A 122 1.23 6.01 -15.35
CA ILE A 122 2.23 4.96 -15.61
C ILE A 122 1.96 3.74 -14.72
N ALA A 123 1.76 3.95 -13.42
CA ALA A 123 1.47 2.86 -12.51
C ALA A 123 0.22 2.08 -12.94
N VAL A 124 -0.88 2.78 -13.27
CA VAL A 124 -2.11 2.16 -13.77
C VAL A 124 -1.88 1.41 -15.09
N ALA A 125 -1.05 1.91 -16.00
CA ALA A 125 -0.74 1.19 -17.24
C ALA A 125 -0.03 -0.16 -16.97
N ILE A 126 0.79 -0.23 -15.91
CA ILE A 126 1.55 -1.42 -15.53
C ILE A 126 0.68 -2.44 -14.76
N ILE A 127 -0.07 -1.99 -13.74
CA ILE A 127 -0.86 -2.88 -12.86
C ILE A 127 -2.37 -2.86 -13.14
N GLY A 128 -2.83 -2.15 -14.17
CA GLY A 128 -4.25 -1.92 -14.48
C GLY A 128 -5.05 -3.19 -14.72
N LYS A 129 -4.43 -4.21 -15.33
CA LYS A 129 -5.07 -5.53 -15.53
C LYS A 129 -5.43 -6.21 -14.20
N ASP A 130 -4.64 -6.00 -13.16
CA ASP A 130 -4.86 -6.57 -11.83
C ASP A 130 -5.94 -5.79 -11.06
N LEU A 131 -5.97 -4.46 -11.21
CA LEU A 131 -6.94 -3.55 -10.58
C LEU A 131 -8.37 -3.77 -11.08
N THR A 132 -8.57 -3.87 -12.40
CA THR A 132 -9.90 -4.06 -13.00
C THR A 132 -10.56 -5.35 -12.52
N SER A 133 -9.78 -6.41 -12.26
CA SER A 133 -10.31 -7.68 -11.77
C SER A 133 -10.96 -7.60 -10.39
N LYS A 134 -10.51 -6.68 -9.51
CA LYS A 134 -11.09 -6.49 -8.18
C LYS A 134 -12.18 -5.42 -8.13
N VAL A 135 -12.01 -4.31 -8.85
CA VAL A 135 -13.08 -3.28 -8.93
C VAL A 135 -14.33 -3.88 -9.57
N CYS A 136 -14.16 -4.70 -10.61
CA CYS A 136 -15.27 -5.44 -11.21
C CYS A 136 -15.89 -6.47 -10.25
N CYS A 137 -15.09 -7.21 -9.46
CA CYS A 137 -15.63 -8.15 -8.46
C CYS A 137 -16.35 -7.45 -7.29
N CYS A 138 -15.88 -6.29 -6.80
CA CYS A 138 -16.55 -5.57 -5.72
C CYS A 138 -17.84 -4.88 -6.21
N CYS A 139 -17.88 -4.38 -7.45
CA CYS A 139 -19.08 -3.77 -8.02
C CYS A 139 -20.12 -4.81 -8.49
N LEU A 140 -19.70 -6.02 -8.90
CA LEU A 140 -20.63 -7.10 -9.27
C LEU A 140 -21.06 -7.99 -8.10
N SER A 141 -20.25 -8.11 -7.04
CA SER A 141 -20.61 -8.96 -5.88
C SER A 141 -21.72 -8.37 -5.01
N GLU A 142 -21.99 -7.06 -5.10
CA GLU A 142 -23.13 -6.43 -4.43
C GLU A 142 -24.41 -6.42 -5.31
N LEU A 143 -24.29 -6.64 -6.63
CA LEU A 143 -25.45 -6.74 -7.52
C LEU A 143 -25.99 -8.18 -7.64
N ASN A 144 -25.23 -9.18 -7.18
CA ASN A 144 -25.54 -10.60 -7.37
C ASN A 144 -25.50 -11.43 -6.07
N LYS A 145 -25.54 -10.80 -4.89
CA LYS A 145 -25.94 -11.53 -3.68
C LYS A 145 -27.43 -11.84 -3.83
N PRO A 146 -27.85 -13.11 -3.99
CA PRO A 146 -29.24 -13.43 -3.81
C PRO A 146 -29.58 -13.03 -2.38
N THR A 147 -30.48 -12.07 -2.22
CA THR A 147 -31.16 -11.80 -0.95
C THR A 147 -31.60 -13.16 -0.42
N PRO A 148 -31.11 -13.63 0.74
CA PRO A 148 -31.69 -14.81 1.35
C PRO A 148 -33.13 -14.42 1.63
N THR A 149 -34.06 -14.96 0.86
CA THR A 149 -35.48 -14.88 1.15
C THR A 149 -35.66 -15.79 2.37
N GLY A 150 -35.31 -15.24 3.53
CA GLY A 150 -35.53 -15.86 4.82
C GLY A 150 -37.03 -16.05 4.95
N LYS A 151 -37.51 -17.25 4.66
CA LYS A 151 -38.77 -17.71 5.21
C LYS A 151 -38.60 -17.64 6.72
N VAL A 152 -39.29 -16.68 7.34
CA VAL A 152 -39.43 -16.58 8.79
C VAL A 152 -39.87 -17.96 9.28
N PRO A 153 -39.07 -18.67 10.09
CA PRO A 153 -39.56 -19.88 10.74
C PRO A 153 -40.63 -19.46 11.76
N PRO A 154 -41.72 -20.23 11.93
CA PRO A 154 -42.75 -19.89 12.88
C PRO A 154 -42.15 -19.84 14.29
N LEU A 155 -42.56 -18.81 15.04
CA LEU A 155 -42.15 -18.54 16.42
C LEU A 155 -42.45 -19.75 17.31
N GLN A 156 -41.44 -20.55 17.62
CA GLN A 156 -41.55 -21.69 18.52
C GLN A 156 -41.18 -21.23 19.94
N ASN A 157 -42.18 -20.75 20.67
CA ASN A 157 -42.08 -20.58 22.12
C ASN A 157 -41.98 -21.96 22.77
N THR A 158 -40.85 -22.36 23.37
CA THR A 158 -40.85 -23.12 24.66
C THR A 158 -39.45 -23.36 25.29
N ILE A 159 -39.31 -22.87 26.54
CA ILE A 159 -38.54 -23.35 27.74
C ILE A 159 -36.99 -23.20 27.79
N PRO A 160 -36.42 -22.59 28.87
CA PRO A 160 -34.97 -22.51 29.09
C PRO A 160 -34.34 -23.86 29.51
N ALA A 161 -33.13 -24.10 29.02
CA ALA A 161 -32.30 -25.27 29.32
C ALA A 161 -31.93 -25.38 30.82
N PRO A 162 -31.77 -26.59 31.38
CA PRO A 162 -31.43 -26.77 32.79
C PRO A 162 -29.98 -26.34 33.08
N THR A 163 -29.82 -25.57 34.15
CA THR A 163 -28.55 -25.23 34.78
C THR A 163 -27.85 -26.50 35.25
N VAL A 164 -26.70 -26.84 34.66
CA VAL A 164 -25.81 -27.88 35.19
C VAL A 164 -25.03 -27.29 36.36
N ILE A 165 -25.48 -27.60 37.59
CA ILE A 165 -24.72 -27.32 38.82
C ILE A 165 -23.65 -28.41 38.94
N VAL A 166 -22.40 -28.07 38.66
CA VAL A 166 -21.26 -28.94 38.98
C VAL A 166 -21.00 -28.84 40.47
N THR A 167 -21.43 -29.84 41.23
CA THR A 167 -21.12 -29.98 42.65
C THR A 167 -19.75 -30.64 42.79
N VAL A 168 -18.75 -29.90 43.27
CA VAL A 168 -17.42 -30.45 43.57
C VAL A 168 -17.50 -31.20 44.91
N SER A 169 -17.32 -32.52 44.87
CA SER A 169 -17.23 -33.36 46.07
C SER A 169 -15.79 -33.36 46.61
N PRO A 170 -15.55 -33.10 47.92
CA PRO A 170 -14.21 -33.08 48.47
C PRO A 170 -13.67 -34.51 48.62
N ARG A 171 -12.55 -34.80 47.94
CA ARG A 171 -11.83 -36.07 48.03
C ARG A 171 -11.12 -36.16 49.39
N LYS A 172 -11.51 -37.14 50.22
CA LYS A 172 -10.75 -37.56 51.40
C LYS A 172 -9.39 -38.12 50.96
N LEU A 173 -8.31 -37.59 51.54
CA LEU A 173 -6.97 -38.17 51.45
C LEU A 173 -6.87 -39.41 52.36
N PRO A 174 -6.27 -40.51 51.88
CA PRO A 174 -5.65 -41.51 52.75
C PRO A 174 -4.31 -41.04 53.30
#